data_AF-A0A1S2M815-F1
#
_entry.id   AF-A0A1S2M815-F1
#
_cell.length_a   1.000
_cell.length_b   1.000
_cell.length_c   1.000
_cell.angle_alpha   90.00
_cell.angle_beta   90.00
_cell.angle_gamma   90.00
#
_symmetry.space_group_name_H-M   'P 1'
#
loop_
_entity.id
_entity.type
_entity.pdbx_description
1 polymer ?
#
loop_
_entity_poly.entity_id
_entity_poly.type
_entity_poly.pdbx_seq_one_letter_code
_entity_poly.pdbx_strand_id
1 'polypeptide(L)'
;MKKTIFSLCLIIVFGSIVFYNQFGKTNNVQVSIEESIKFSEEEINEAVVAVKKKIKDFKGCKLTDLWYSENKSNEFIDGYLKYGKGSSNGITEENVIVLLSNFEVNSRGGDGSLEPNSIYSDWNWILVRDNNSDNWRVDNWRVDDWGY
;
A
#
# COMPACT_ATOMS: atom_id res chain seq x y z
N MET A 1 14.71 -34.41 -32.58
CA MET A 1 15.08 -33.25 -31.72
C MET A 1 14.09 -32.07 -31.82
N LYS A 2 12.77 -32.30 -32.05
CA LYS A 2 11.74 -31.23 -32.06
C LYS A 2 10.74 -31.30 -30.89
N LYS A 3 10.65 -32.44 -30.21
CA LYS A 3 9.72 -32.68 -29.09
C LYS A 3 10.20 -32.06 -27.76
N THR A 4 11.51 -31.98 -27.54
CA THR A 4 12.10 -31.37 -26.35
C THR A 4 11.97 -29.85 -26.33
N ILE A 5 12.08 -29.19 -27.49
CA ILE A 5 11.89 -27.73 -27.61
C ILE A 5 10.43 -27.34 -27.33
N PHE A 6 9.46 -28.11 -27.85
CA PHE A 6 8.04 -27.85 -27.59
C PHE A 6 7.68 -28.08 -26.10
N SER A 7 8.28 -29.10 -25.47
CA SER A 7 8.12 -29.36 -24.04
C SER A 7 8.75 -28.28 -23.16
N LEU A 8 9.86 -27.67 -23.58
CA LEU A 8 10.52 -26.58 -22.86
C LEU A 8 9.68 -25.29 -22.88
N CYS A 9 9.09 -24.95 -24.03
CA CYS A 9 8.22 -23.79 -24.16
C CYS A 9 6.95 -23.90 -23.28
N LEU A 10 6.37 -25.10 -23.18
CA LEU A 10 5.20 -25.36 -22.32
C LEU A 10 5.51 -25.15 -20.83
N ILE A 11 6.68 -25.59 -20.36
CA ILE A 11 7.10 -25.39 -18.96
C ILE A 11 7.36 -23.90 -18.66
N ILE A 12 7.95 -23.16 -19.61
CA ILE A 12 8.20 -21.71 -19.46
C ILE A 12 6.88 -20.92 -19.42
N VAL A 13 5.89 -21.31 -20.23
CA VAL A 13 4.55 -20.67 -20.26
C VAL A 13 3.74 -21.00 -19.00
N PHE A 14 3.82 -22.21 -18.45
CA PHE A 14 3.16 -22.53 -17.18
C PHE A 14 3.85 -21.87 -15.98
N GLY A 15 5.19 -21.79 -15.98
CA GLY A 15 5.92 -21.08 -14.93
C GLY A 15 5.56 -19.59 -14.86
N SER A 16 5.48 -18.91 -16.02
CA SER A 16 5.17 -17.48 -16.07
C SER A 16 3.76 -17.14 -15.55
N ILE A 17 2.75 -18.00 -15.76
CA ILE A 17 1.40 -17.80 -15.21
C ILE A 17 1.39 -17.86 -13.67
N VAL A 18 2.24 -18.70 -13.06
CA VAL A 18 2.36 -18.79 -11.60
C VAL A 18 3.04 -17.55 -11.00
N PHE A 19 3.98 -16.92 -11.73
CA PHE A 19 4.66 -15.70 -11.29
C PHE A 19 3.77 -14.44 -11.37
N TYR A 20 2.84 -14.34 -12.32
CA TYR A 20 1.93 -13.18 -12.45
C TYR A 20 1.02 -12.95 -11.24
N ASN A 21 0.82 -13.96 -10.39
CA ASN A 21 -0.02 -13.88 -9.20
C ASN A 21 0.75 -13.58 -7.91
N GLN A 22 2.04 -13.20 -7.99
CA GLN A 22 2.88 -13.01 -6.81
C GLN A 22 2.94 -11.58 -6.27
N PHE A 23 2.37 -10.59 -6.95
CA PHE A 23 2.43 -9.19 -6.52
C PHE A 23 1.05 -8.56 -6.45
N GLY A 24 0.90 -7.56 -5.58
CA GLY A 24 -0.30 -6.74 -5.56
C GLY A 24 -0.43 -5.88 -6.81
N LYS A 25 -1.67 -5.65 -7.23
CA LYS A 25 -2.01 -4.99 -8.49
C LYS A 25 -2.45 -3.55 -8.23
N THR A 26 -2.03 -2.66 -9.12
CA THR A 26 -2.33 -1.21 -9.08
C THR A 26 -2.84 -0.67 -10.40
N ASN A 27 -3.32 -1.54 -11.28
CA ASN A 27 -3.91 -1.14 -12.54
C ASN A 27 -5.33 -0.58 -12.29
N ASN A 28 -5.65 0.56 -12.94
CA ASN A 28 -6.95 1.21 -12.84
C ASN A 28 -7.35 1.65 -11.43
N VAL A 29 -6.36 2.00 -10.60
CA VAL A 29 -6.62 2.59 -9.27
C VAL A 29 -7.24 3.96 -9.44
N GLN A 30 -8.39 4.18 -8.81
CA GLN A 30 -8.99 5.51 -8.69
C GLN A 30 -8.25 6.29 -7.61
N VAL A 31 -7.67 7.43 -7.99
CA VAL A 31 -6.97 8.31 -7.06
C VAL A 31 -7.81 9.56 -6.86
N SER A 32 -8.09 9.91 -5.60
CA SER A 32 -8.82 11.13 -5.22
C SER A 32 -8.02 11.89 -4.17
N ILE A 33 -7.76 13.16 -4.40
CA ILE A 33 -6.96 14.01 -3.50
C ILE A 33 -7.83 15.17 -3.05
N GLU A 34 -8.14 15.22 -1.75
CA GLU A 34 -8.74 16.40 -1.13
C GLU A 34 -7.74 17.55 -1.11
N GLU A 35 -8.23 18.79 -1.22
CA GLU A 35 -7.40 19.99 -1.04
C GLU A 35 -6.72 19.95 0.33
N SER A 36 -5.45 20.35 0.37
CA SER A 36 -4.66 20.32 1.61
C SER A 36 -4.03 21.67 1.87
N ILE A 37 -4.03 22.06 3.14
CA ILE A 37 -3.25 23.20 3.65
C ILE A 37 -1.87 22.75 4.16
N LYS A 38 -1.67 21.45 4.43
CA LYS A 38 -0.43 20.88 4.97
C LYS A 38 0.57 20.45 3.90
N PHE A 39 0.06 19.86 2.82
CA PHE A 39 0.89 19.29 1.76
C PHE A 39 0.52 19.88 0.41
N SER A 40 1.52 20.10 -0.43
CA SER A 40 1.28 20.39 -1.84
C SER A 40 0.69 19.16 -2.55
N GLU A 41 0.02 19.39 -3.68
CA GLU A 41 -0.49 18.31 -4.53
C GLU A 41 0.65 17.39 -5.01
N GLU A 42 1.85 17.94 -5.24
CA GLU A 42 3.05 17.17 -5.60
C GLU A 42 3.44 16.19 -4.49
N GLU A 43 3.54 16.64 -3.24
CA GLU A 43 3.88 15.79 -2.10
C GLU A 43 2.86 14.67 -1.89
N ILE A 44 1.57 14.95 -2.06
CA ILE A 44 0.51 13.94 -1.94
C ILE A 44 0.62 12.91 -3.09
N ASN A 45 0.92 13.37 -4.30
CA ASN A 45 1.13 12.48 -5.44
C ASN A 45 2.36 11.58 -5.27
N GLU A 46 3.44 12.08 -4.67
CA GLU A 46 4.60 11.26 -4.31
C GLU A 46 4.25 10.20 -3.25
N ALA A 47 3.44 10.55 -2.25
CA ALA A 47 2.92 9.60 -1.27
C ALA A 47 2.06 8.51 -1.94
N VAL A 48 1.23 8.89 -2.92
CA VAL A 48 0.44 7.95 -3.74
C VAL A 48 1.35 6.96 -4.48
N VAL A 49 2.46 7.45 -5.05
CA VAL A 49 3.46 6.60 -5.70
C VAL A 49 4.09 5.61 -4.71
N ALA A 50 4.43 6.06 -3.50
CA ALA A 50 4.98 5.21 -2.45
C ALA A 50 4.00 4.09 -2.02
N VAL A 51 2.70 4.38 -1.87
CA VAL A 51 1.68 3.35 -1.57
C VAL A 51 1.53 2.37 -2.74
N LYS A 52 1.44 2.86 -3.98
CA LYS A 52 1.37 1.99 -5.18
C LYS A 52 2.61 1.11 -5.34
N LYS A 53 3.77 1.55 -4.86
CA LYS A 53 4.96 0.71 -4.78
C LYS A 53 4.81 -0.34 -3.69
N LYS A 54 4.36 0.04 -2.50
CA LYS A 54 4.25 -0.84 -1.34
C LYS A 54 3.22 -1.96 -1.52
N ILE A 55 2.07 -1.66 -2.11
CA ILE A 55 1.01 -2.67 -2.34
C ILE A 55 1.49 -3.82 -3.24
N LYS A 56 2.56 -3.64 -4.03
CA LYS A 56 3.13 -4.76 -4.79
C LYS A 56 3.60 -5.90 -3.88
N ASP A 57 3.96 -5.61 -2.64
CA ASP A 57 4.32 -6.61 -1.63
C ASP A 57 3.10 -7.40 -1.13
N PHE A 58 1.88 -6.84 -1.29
CA PHE A 58 0.62 -7.43 -0.86
C PHE A 58 0.13 -8.41 -1.93
N LYS A 59 0.74 -9.59 -1.95
CA LYS A 59 0.52 -10.62 -2.98
C LYS A 59 -0.97 -10.91 -3.13
N GLY A 60 -1.48 -11.03 -4.34
CA GLY A 60 -2.90 -11.37 -4.53
C GLY A 60 -3.90 -10.28 -4.10
N CYS A 61 -3.42 -9.10 -3.69
CA CYS A 61 -4.27 -7.94 -3.47
C CYS A 61 -4.38 -7.10 -4.75
N LYS A 62 -5.48 -6.38 -4.89
CA LYS A 62 -5.70 -5.43 -5.99
C LYS A 62 -6.23 -4.13 -5.40
N LEU A 63 -5.40 -3.09 -5.45
CA LEU A 63 -5.77 -1.73 -5.08
C LEU A 63 -6.85 -1.22 -6.03
N THR A 64 -7.99 -0.79 -5.49
CA THR A 64 -9.11 -0.23 -6.28
C THR A 64 -9.18 1.27 -6.15
N ASP A 65 -9.06 1.76 -4.91
CA ASP A 65 -9.19 3.16 -4.56
C ASP A 65 -8.02 3.55 -3.65
N LEU A 66 -7.51 4.77 -3.83
CA LEU A 66 -6.47 5.36 -3.01
C LEU A 66 -6.75 6.85 -2.90
N TRP A 67 -6.90 7.36 -1.68
CA TRP A 67 -7.23 8.76 -1.49
C TRP A 67 -6.52 9.39 -0.32
N TYR A 68 -6.40 10.72 -0.43
CA TYR A 68 -6.00 11.59 0.65
C TYR A 68 -7.22 12.36 1.15
N SER A 69 -7.42 12.36 2.47
CA SER A 69 -8.31 13.28 3.16
C SER A 69 -7.56 13.86 4.34
N GLU A 70 -7.44 15.19 4.41
CA GLU A 70 -6.62 15.84 5.43
C GLU A 70 -7.15 15.57 6.84
N ASN A 71 -8.48 15.63 7.01
CA ASN A 71 -9.11 15.35 8.30
C ASN A 71 -8.79 13.92 8.79
N LYS A 72 -8.99 12.92 7.93
CA LYS A 72 -8.66 11.53 8.27
C LYS A 72 -7.17 11.31 8.47
N SER A 73 -6.33 11.96 7.68
CA SER A 73 -4.88 11.87 7.86
C SER A 73 -4.48 12.36 9.24
N ASN A 74 -4.99 13.53 9.65
CA ASN A 74 -4.70 14.11 10.96
C ASN A 74 -5.16 13.23 12.13
N GLU A 75 -6.33 12.59 12.01
CA GLU A 75 -6.86 11.65 13.00
C GLU A 75 -5.87 10.50 13.28
N PHE A 76 -5.30 9.91 12.22
CA PHE A 76 -4.36 8.80 12.35
C PHE A 76 -2.95 9.23 12.76
N ILE A 77 -2.49 10.41 12.33
CA ILE A 77 -1.16 10.93 12.67
C ILE A 77 -1.02 11.12 14.19
N ASP A 78 -2.04 11.65 14.86
CA ASP A 78 -2.02 11.85 16.32
C ASP A 78 -1.76 10.53 17.07
N GLY A 79 -2.47 9.46 16.67
CA GLY A 79 -2.27 8.12 17.25
C GLY A 79 -0.89 7.55 16.93
N TYR A 80 -0.38 7.74 15.72
CA TYR A 80 0.95 7.27 15.32
C TYR A 80 2.08 7.97 16.09
N LEU A 81 2.00 9.29 16.26
CA LEU A 81 3.00 10.07 16.99
C LEU A 81 2.94 9.85 18.49
N LYS A 82 1.76 9.56 19.07
CA LYS A 82 1.61 9.30 20.51
C LYS A 82 1.89 7.86 20.91
N TYR A 83 1.40 6.90 20.14
CA TYR A 83 1.36 5.48 20.54
C TYR A 83 2.02 4.55 19.54
N GLY A 84 2.29 5.01 18.31
CA GLY A 84 2.97 4.23 17.28
C GLY A 84 4.49 4.42 17.29
N LYS A 85 5.13 4.01 16.18
CA LYS A 85 6.58 4.19 15.98
C LYS A 85 7.03 5.65 16.04
N GLY A 86 6.13 6.58 15.69
CA GLY A 86 6.35 8.03 15.74
C GLY A 86 6.73 8.54 17.14
N SER A 87 6.29 7.86 18.20
CA SER A 87 6.52 8.27 19.59
C SER A 87 7.99 8.26 20.04
N SER A 88 8.87 7.60 19.28
CA SER A 88 10.27 7.40 19.67
C SER A 88 11.28 7.57 18.54
N ASN A 89 10.84 7.82 17.30
CA ASN A 89 11.72 7.92 16.13
C ASN A 89 12.13 9.36 15.78
N GLY A 90 11.63 10.36 16.51
CA GLY A 90 11.95 11.78 16.30
C GLY A 90 11.27 12.42 15.09
N ILE A 91 10.34 11.73 14.43
CA ILE A 91 9.59 12.27 13.29
C ILE A 91 8.54 13.27 13.79
N THR A 92 8.31 14.30 13.01
CA THR A 92 7.36 15.38 13.30
C THR A 92 6.13 15.28 12.40
N GLU A 93 5.05 15.96 12.78
CA GLU A 93 3.75 15.87 12.10
C GLU A 93 3.83 16.25 10.61
N GLU A 94 4.61 17.28 10.26
CA GLU A 94 4.84 17.73 8.88
C GLU A 94 5.56 16.69 7.99
N ASN A 95 6.11 15.66 8.63
CA ASN A 95 6.85 14.57 8.01
C ASN A 95 6.08 13.23 8.09
N VAL A 96 4.78 13.28 8.41
CA VAL A 96 3.88 12.12 8.37
C VAL A 96 2.66 12.46 7.54
N ILE A 97 2.33 11.59 6.57
CA ILE A 97 1.09 11.67 5.79
C ILE A 97 0.41 10.30 5.81
N VAL A 98 -0.92 10.29 5.92
CA VAL A 98 -1.70 9.06 5.88
C VAL A 98 -2.63 9.05 4.67
N LEU A 99 -2.47 8.03 3.83
CA LEU A 99 -3.38 7.75 2.73
C LEU A 99 -4.32 6.61 3.10
N LEU A 100 -5.52 6.63 2.56
CA LEU A 100 -6.51 5.57 2.74
C LEU A 100 -6.71 4.83 1.43
N SER A 101 -7.11 3.55 1.52
CA SER A 101 -7.38 2.75 0.33
C SER A 101 -8.45 1.72 0.53
N ASN A 102 -9.02 1.30 -0.60
CA ASN A 102 -9.74 0.04 -0.71
C ASN A 102 -8.93 -0.93 -1.57
N PHE A 103 -8.91 -2.20 -1.19
CA PHE A 103 -8.35 -3.25 -2.03
C PHE A 103 -9.08 -4.58 -1.88
N GLU A 104 -9.14 -5.31 -2.99
CA GLU A 104 -9.67 -6.68 -3.06
C GLU A 104 -8.57 -7.68 -2.71
N VAL A 105 -8.91 -8.72 -1.95
CA VAL A 105 -8.02 -9.86 -1.65
C VAL A 105 -8.52 -11.10 -2.38
N ASN A 106 -7.63 -11.75 -3.14
CA ASN A 106 -8.00 -12.97 -3.85
C ASN A 106 -8.22 -14.17 -2.92
N SER A 107 -8.52 -15.33 -3.51
CA SER A 107 -8.80 -16.57 -2.78
C SER A 107 -7.64 -17.16 -1.97
N ARG A 108 -6.44 -16.58 -2.03
CA ARG A 108 -5.26 -17.02 -1.26
C ARG A 108 -5.03 -16.22 0.02
N GLY A 109 -5.75 -15.11 0.23
CA GLY A 109 -5.62 -14.32 1.47
C GLY A 109 -4.29 -13.60 1.61
N GLY A 110 -3.76 -13.06 0.51
CA GLY A 110 -2.45 -12.40 0.58
C GLY A 110 -1.30 -13.39 0.53
N ASP A 111 -0.40 -13.25 1.50
CA ASP A 111 0.58 -14.24 1.94
C ASP A 111 0.05 -15.15 3.06
N GLY A 112 -1.25 -15.08 3.37
CA GLY A 112 -1.92 -15.78 4.46
C GLY A 112 -2.28 -14.87 5.65
N SER A 113 -1.89 -13.59 5.61
CA SER A 113 -2.21 -12.60 6.66
C SER A 113 -3.55 -11.89 6.48
N LEU A 114 -4.21 -12.04 5.33
CA LEU A 114 -5.46 -11.35 5.00
C LEU A 114 -6.59 -12.34 4.74
N GLU A 115 -7.82 -11.93 5.02
CA GLU A 115 -8.99 -12.79 4.78
C GLU A 115 -9.18 -13.03 3.27
N PRO A 116 -9.20 -14.29 2.79
CA PRO A 116 -9.44 -14.58 1.39
C PRO A 116 -10.79 -14.10 0.87
N ASN A 117 -10.87 -13.70 -0.40
CA ASN A 117 -12.10 -13.27 -1.08
C ASN A 117 -12.83 -12.10 -0.38
N SER A 118 -12.08 -11.20 0.24
CA SER A 118 -12.60 -10.06 0.98
C SER A 118 -12.26 -8.73 0.31
N ILE A 119 -12.87 -7.66 0.81
CA ILE A 119 -12.53 -6.28 0.50
C ILE A 119 -12.13 -5.61 1.81
N TYR A 120 -10.94 -5.02 1.83
CA TYR A 120 -10.50 -4.16 2.91
C TYR A 120 -10.81 -2.72 2.50
N SER A 121 -11.60 -2.03 3.33
CA SER A 121 -12.00 -0.66 3.12
C SER A 121 -11.37 0.28 4.14
N ASP A 122 -11.18 1.54 3.77
CA ASP A 122 -10.60 2.58 4.63
C ASP A 122 -9.25 2.17 5.25
N TRP A 123 -8.50 1.31 4.56
CA TRP A 123 -7.21 0.83 5.01
C TRP A 123 -6.21 1.98 4.97
N ASN A 124 -5.55 2.24 6.10
CA ASN A 124 -4.61 3.35 6.19
C ASN A 124 -3.16 2.91 5.95
N TRP A 125 -2.44 3.77 5.25
CA TRP A 125 -1.02 3.71 4.97
C TRP A 125 -0.37 4.90 5.66
N ILE A 126 0.49 4.64 6.63
CA ILE A 126 1.26 5.69 7.32
C ILE A 126 2.58 5.83 6.58
N LEU A 127 2.77 6.98 5.94
CA LEU A 127 4.00 7.33 5.25
C LEU A 127 4.76 8.37 6.06
N VAL A 128 6.08 8.23 6.05
CA VAL A 128 6.98 9.18 6.71
C VAL A 128 8.11 9.56 5.76
N ARG A 129 8.74 10.70 6.03
CA ARG A 129 10.00 11.14 5.42
C ARG A 129 10.84 11.82 6.49
N ASP A 130 12.16 11.88 6.33
CA ASP A 130 13.00 12.43 7.39
C ASP A 130 13.01 13.97 7.35
N ASN A 131 12.89 14.57 6.15
CA ASN A 131 12.73 16.00 5.91
C ASN A 131 11.85 16.25 4.68
N ASN A 132 11.44 17.51 4.46
CA ASN A 132 10.57 17.90 3.34
C ASN A 132 11.13 17.59 1.94
N SER A 133 12.45 17.46 1.78
CA SER A 133 13.10 17.11 0.52
C SER A 133 13.25 15.60 0.29
N ASP A 134 12.96 14.78 1.31
CA ASP A 134 13.16 13.34 1.25
C ASP A 134 11.92 12.62 0.72
N ASN A 135 12.13 11.50 0.04
CA ASN A 135 11.04 10.70 -0.50
C ASN A 135 10.21 10.06 0.61
N TRP A 136 8.89 10.02 0.40
CA TRP A 136 7.99 9.24 1.25
C TRP A 136 8.34 7.74 1.24
N ARG A 137 8.29 7.14 2.43
CA ARG A 137 8.30 5.68 2.62
C ARG A 137 7.11 5.26 3.46
N VAL A 138 6.50 4.12 3.14
CA VAL A 138 5.49 3.53 4.03
C VAL A 138 6.20 2.98 5.27
N ASP A 139 5.89 3.54 6.44
CA ASP A 139 6.44 3.12 7.73
C ASP A 139 5.54 2.12 8.46
N ASN A 140 4.22 2.28 8.29
CA ASN A 140 3.23 1.40 8.88
C ASN A 140 1.95 1.34 8.04
N TRP A 141 1.15 0.31 8.27
CA TRP A 141 -0.17 0.12 7.68
C TRP A 141 -1.00 -0.77 8.60
N ARG A 142 -2.32 -0.63 8.56
CA ARG A 142 -3.20 -1.27 9.54
C ARG A 142 -3.52 -2.72 9.18
N VAL A 143 -3.13 -3.70 10.00
CA VAL A 143 -4.11 -4.65 10.57
C VAL A 143 -4.14 -4.31 12.05
N ASP A 144 -5.20 -3.66 12.45
CA ASP A 144 -5.56 -3.33 13.80
C ASP A 144 -6.08 -4.58 14.51
N ASP A 145 -5.16 -5.42 14.98
CA ASP A 145 -5.43 -6.09 16.25
C ASP A 145 -4.97 -5.08 17.32
N TRP A 146 -5.83 -4.10 17.61
CA TRP A 146 -5.76 -3.43 18.90
C TRP A 146 -6.09 -4.51 19.91
N GLY A 147 -5.08 -5.23 20.37
CA GLY A 147 -5.20 -6.30 21.36
C GLY A 147 -5.80 -5.78 22.67
N TYR A 148 -7.13 -5.70 22.68
CA TYR A 148 -8.00 -5.60 23.84
C TYR A 148 -8.99 -6.75 23.78
#